data_AF-A0AAD6EJP6-F1
#
_entry.id   AF-A0AAD6EJP6-F1
#
_cell.length_a   1.000
_cell.length_b   1.000
_cell.length_c   1.000
_cell.angle_alpha   90.00
_cell.angle_beta   90.00
_cell.angle_gamma   90.00
#
_symmetry.space_group_name_H-M   'P 1'
#
loop_
_entity.id
_entity.type
_entity.pdbx_description
1 polymer ?
#
loop_
_entity_poly.entity_id
_entity_poly.type
_entity_poly.pdbx_seq_one_letter_code
_entity_poly.pdbx_strand_id
1 'polypeptide(L)'
;MGKMGSPDQTPGSSGTKKTVRSKPEPITIIGTARRFAGPATSPSKLWDLLASPQKNALRRPIGDRFSAQGFFHHPDGTYHGHTNAAHAYLFESDPA
;
A
#
# COMPACT_ATOMS: atom_id res chain seq x y z
N MET A 1 38.69 71.03 -24.02
CA MET A 1 39.15 71.25 -22.63
C MET A 1 38.19 70.47 -21.71
N GLY A 2 38.68 69.51 -20.91
CA GLY A 2 37.88 68.68 -19.97
C GLY A 2 37.71 67.22 -20.43
N LYS A 3 38.77 66.40 -20.33
CA LYS A 3 39.06 65.35 -19.30
C LYS A 3 38.10 64.14 -19.38
N MET A 4 38.54 63.03 -19.97
CA MET A 4 39.22 61.86 -19.35
C MET A 4 38.36 61.07 -18.36
N GLY A 5 38.09 59.81 -18.71
CA GLY A 5 37.59 58.76 -17.82
C GLY A 5 37.33 57.44 -18.57
N SER A 6 38.33 56.56 -18.61
CA SER A 6 38.20 55.11 -18.89
C SER A 6 38.39 54.34 -17.56
N PRO A 7 38.28 53.00 -17.50
CA PRO A 7 37.20 52.10 -17.94
C PRO A 7 36.84 51.07 -16.83
N ASP A 8 35.95 50.12 -17.18
CA ASP A 8 35.78 48.77 -16.61
C ASP A 8 35.21 48.60 -15.18
N GLN A 9 34.02 48.00 -15.12
CA GLN A 9 33.74 46.86 -14.25
C GLN A 9 32.46 46.13 -14.72
N THR A 10 32.71 45.07 -15.51
CA THR A 10 32.13 43.71 -15.46
C THR A 10 30.74 43.42 -14.83
N PRO A 11 29.99 42.43 -15.37
CA PRO A 11 28.63 42.13 -14.97
C PRO A 11 28.58 41.41 -13.60
N GLY A 12 28.01 42.08 -12.60
CA GLY A 12 27.65 41.49 -11.32
C GLY A 12 26.50 40.50 -11.48
N SER A 13 26.84 39.25 -11.72
CA SER A 13 25.96 38.08 -11.67
C SER A 13 25.13 38.11 -10.38
N SER A 14 23.82 38.36 -10.50
CA SER A 14 22.86 38.01 -9.46
C SER A 14 22.77 36.48 -9.44
N GLY A 15 23.71 35.87 -8.72
CA GLY A 15 23.74 34.44 -8.46
C GLY A 15 22.41 34.02 -7.86
N THR A 16 21.53 33.46 -8.70
CA THR A 16 20.43 32.64 -8.24
C THR A 16 21.06 31.52 -7.43
N LYS A 17 20.92 31.61 -6.10
CA LYS A 17 21.37 30.55 -5.20
C LYS A 17 20.53 29.33 -5.56
N LYS A 18 21.06 28.47 -6.43
CA LYS A 18 20.44 27.21 -6.82
C LYS A 18 20.36 26.38 -5.54
N THR A 19 19.19 26.33 -4.93
CA THR A 19 18.90 25.42 -3.82
C THR A 19 19.09 24.02 -4.38
N VAL A 20 20.23 23.40 -4.05
CA VAL A 20 20.47 21.99 -4.33
C VAL A 20 19.41 21.25 -3.53
N ARG A 21 18.37 20.75 -4.21
CA ARG A 21 17.45 19.79 -3.60
C ARG A 21 18.28 18.54 -3.32
N SER A 22 18.72 18.39 -2.08
CA SER A 22 19.30 17.14 -1.61
C SER A 22 18.28 16.04 -1.87
N LYS A 23 18.75 14.92 -2.42
CA LYS A 23 17.88 13.74 -2.54
C LYS A 23 17.50 13.32 -1.11
N PRO A 24 16.23 13.03 -0.82
CA PRO A 24 15.84 12.52 0.48
C PRO A 24 16.61 11.23 0.77
N GLU A 25 17.00 11.03 2.02
CA GLU A 25 17.71 9.82 2.43
C GLU A 25 16.83 8.58 2.17
N PRO A 26 17.39 7.50 1.59
CA PRO A 26 16.61 6.33 1.25
C PRO A 26 16.24 5.54 2.52
N ILE A 27 14.94 5.29 2.70
CA ILE A 27 14.41 4.45 3.78
C ILE A 27 14.44 2.98 3.36
N THR A 28 14.99 2.13 4.22
CA THR A 28 15.05 0.68 3.99
C THR A 28 14.12 -0.05 4.95
N ILE A 29 13.41 -1.07 4.43
CA ILE A 29 12.60 -1.98 5.24
C ILE A 29 13.49 -3.15 5.67
N ILE A 30 13.83 -3.20 6.96
CA ILE A 30 14.72 -4.23 7.52
C ILE A 30 13.99 -5.48 8.02
N GLY A 31 12.65 -5.45 8.08
CA GLY A 31 11.86 -6.59 8.55
C GLY A 31 10.37 -6.43 8.26
N THR A 32 9.67 -7.56 8.16
CA THR A 32 8.20 -7.60 8.02
C THR A 32 7.64 -8.76 8.85
N ALA A 33 6.50 -8.55 9.50
CA ALA A 33 5.72 -9.58 10.17
C ALA A 33 4.30 -9.57 9.59
N ARG A 34 3.75 -10.75 9.26
CA ARG A 34 2.54 -10.83 8.43
C ARG A 34 1.81 -12.17 8.60
N ARG A 35 0.48 -12.12 8.54
CA ARG A 35 -0.44 -13.27 8.36
C ARG A 35 -1.37 -12.94 7.20
N PHE A 36 -1.42 -13.78 6.17
CA PHE A 36 -2.37 -13.63 5.06
C PHE A 36 -3.40 -14.74 5.09
N ALA A 37 -4.48 -14.52 4.34
CA ALA A 37 -5.52 -15.50 4.13
C ALA A 37 -4.96 -16.81 3.55
N GLY A 38 -5.58 -17.93 3.95
CA GLY A 38 -5.14 -19.27 3.61
C GLY A 38 -3.75 -19.61 4.17
N PRO A 39 -2.90 -20.35 3.43
CA PRO A 39 -1.68 -20.94 3.96
C PRO A 39 -0.46 -20.00 3.97
N ALA A 40 -0.61 -18.74 3.54
CA ALA A 40 0.47 -17.78 3.35
C ALA A 40 0.97 -17.18 4.67
N THR A 41 1.58 -18.03 5.49
CA THR A 41 2.16 -17.69 6.80
C THR A 41 3.59 -17.17 6.73
N SER A 42 4.19 -17.10 5.54
CA SER A 42 5.56 -16.60 5.31
C SER A 42 5.65 -15.76 4.03
N PRO A 43 6.68 -14.90 3.88
CA PRO A 43 6.88 -14.10 2.67
C PRO A 43 6.99 -14.94 1.40
N SER A 44 7.70 -16.07 1.44
CA SER A 44 7.87 -16.98 0.30
C SER A 44 6.53 -17.55 -0.15
N LYS A 45 5.72 -18.07 0.79
CA LYS A 45 4.39 -18.62 0.47
C LYS A 45 3.45 -17.58 -0.12
N LEU A 46 3.56 -16.33 0.32
CA LEU A 46 2.81 -15.24 -0.31
C LEU A 46 3.29 -14.99 -1.74
N TRP A 47 4.61 -14.97 -1.96
CA TRP A 47 5.14 -14.76 -3.30
C TRP A 47 4.67 -15.86 -4.26
N ASP A 48 4.68 -17.11 -3.82
CA ASP A 48 4.15 -18.25 -4.58
C ASP A 48 2.67 -18.05 -4.92
N LEU A 49 1.88 -17.57 -3.94
CA LEU A 49 0.46 -17.26 -4.14
C LEU A 49 0.22 -16.11 -5.14
N LEU A 50 1.06 -15.07 -5.11
CA LEU A 50 0.96 -13.95 -6.03
C LEU A 50 1.39 -14.33 -7.45
N ALA A 51 2.45 -15.14 -7.56
CA ALA A 51 2.95 -15.63 -8.83
C ALA A 51 1.97 -16.62 -9.48
N SER A 52 1.26 -17.42 -8.68
CA SER A 52 0.24 -18.36 -9.14
C SER A 52 -1.03 -18.24 -8.30
N PRO A 53 -1.95 -17.33 -8.67
CA PRO A 53 -3.17 -17.11 -7.90
C PRO A 53 -4.12 -18.29 -8.03
N GLN A 54 -4.31 -19.03 -6.94
CA GLN A 54 -5.32 -20.07 -6.84
C GLN A 54 -6.72 -19.44 -6.72
N LYS A 55 -7.40 -19.23 -7.86
CA LYS A 55 -8.64 -18.44 -7.98
C LYS A 55 -9.75 -18.78 -6.96
N ASN A 56 -9.83 -20.02 -6.47
CA ASN A 56 -10.92 -20.48 -5.60
C ASN A 56 -10.48 -20.98 -4.22
N ALA A 57 -9.18 -21.13 -3.96
CA ALA A 57 -8.72 -21.81 -2.74
C ALA A 57 -8.81 -20.93 -1.48
N LEU A 58 -8.74 -19.61 -1.63
CA LEU A 58 -8.65 -18.69 -0.49
C LEU A 58 -9.98 -18.05 -0.10
N ARG A 59 -10.92 -17.93 -1.05
CA ARG A 59 -12.22 -17.30 -0.83
C ARG A 59 -13.15 -18.35 -0.23
N ARG A 60 -13.36 -18.28 1.07
CA ARG A 60 -14.15 -19.28 1.82
C ARG A 60 -15.47 -18.69 2.31
N PRO A 61 -16.52 -19.52 2.47
CA PRO A 61 -17.71 -19.14 3.22
C PRO A 61 -17.34 -18.74 4.65
N ILE A 62 -18.03 -17.76 5.22
CA ILE A 62 -17.74 -17.25 6.58
C ILE A 62 -18.47 -18.05 7.67
N GLY A 63 -19.21 -19.10 7.29
CA GLY A 63 -20.10 -19.87 8.18
C GLY A 63 -19.46 -20.42 9.45
N ASP A 64 -18.16 -20.75 9.42
CA ASP A 64 -17.46 -21.36 10.55
C ASP A 64 -16.94 -20.34 11.58
N ARG A 65 -16.97 -19.04 11.28
CA ARG A 65 -16.45 -17.97 12.18
C ARG A 65 -17.54 -17.31 13.00
N PHE A 66 -18.74 -17.18 12.45
CA PHE A 66 -19.92 -16.68 13.16
C PHE A 66 -21.18 -17.28 12.54
N SER A 67 -22.29 -17.25 13.26
CA SER A 67 -23.59 -17.72 12.77
C SER A 67 -24.08 -16.85 11.63
N ALA A 68 -23.66 -17.20 10.42
CA ALA A 68 -23.78 -16.38 9.24
C ALA A 68 -25.11 -16.60 8.49
N GLN A 69 -25.81 -17.70 8.80
CA GLN A 69 -27.11 -18.04 8.21
C GLN A 69 -28.07 -16.84 8.30
N GLY A 70 -28.29 -16.30 9.51
CA GLY A 70 -29.24 -15.20 9.74
C GLY A 70 -28.91 -13.88 9.03
N PHE A 71 -27.67 -13.68 8.55
CA PHE A 71 -27.24 -12.42 7.94
C PHE A 71 -27.14 -12.49 6.41
N PHE A 72 -27.01 -13.68 5.81
CA PHE A 72 -26.73 -13.86 4.38
C PHE A 72 -27.96 -14.17 3.50
N HIS A 73 -29.16 -14.15 4.06
CA HIS A 73 -30.37 -14.54 3.33
C HIS A 73 -30.91 -13.50 2.34
N HIS A 74 -30.44 -12.25 2.42
CA HIS A 74 -30.94 -11.17 1.58
C HIS A 74 -29.98 -10.86 0.42
N PRO A 75 -30.44 -10.86 -0.85
CA PRO A 75 -29.57 -10.59 -2.00
C PRO A 75 -29.13 -9.11 -2.07
N ASP A 76 -29.96 -8.21 -1.56
CA ASP A 76 -29.63 -6.78 -1.43
C ASP A 76 -28.83 -6.54 -0.15
N GLY A 77 -27.60 -6.06 -0.30
CA GLY A 77 -26.71 -5.73 0.82
C GLY A 77 -27.07 -4.44 1.56
N THR A 78 -28.03 -3.66 1.07
CA THR A 78 -28.55 -2.47 1.77
C THR A 78 -29.70 -2.82 2.72
N TYR A 79 -30.20 -4.06 2.66
CA TYR A 79 -31.25 -4.53 3.54
C TYR A 79 -30.77 -4.57 4.99
N HIS A 80 -31.60 -4.02 5.88
CA HIS A 80 -31.21 -3.81 7.26
C HIS A 80 -30.82 -5.10 7.98
N GLY A 81 -29.69 -5.06 8.68
CA GLY A 81 -29.19 -6.19 9.46
C GLY A 81 -28.73 -7.38 8.62
N HIS A 82 -28.53 -7.23 7.31
CA HIS A 82 -28.05 -8.29 6.43
C HIS A 82 -26.83 -7.86 5.63
N THR A 83 -26.17 -8.83 5.02
CA THR A 83 -25.09 -8.61 4.07
C THR A 83 -25.18 -9.65 2.97
N ASN A 84 -24.82 -9.28 1.75
CA ASN A 84 -24.73 -10.21 0.62
C ASN A 84 -23.30 -10.78 0.44
N ALA A 85 -22.34 -10.37 1.28
CA ALA A 85 -20.96 -10.80 1.22
C ALA A 85 -20.72 -12.11 1.99
N ALA A 86 -21.22 -13.23 1.45
CA ALA A 86 -21.15 -14.55 2.10
C ALA A 86 -19.74 -15.18 2.16
N HIS A 87 -18.75 -14.59 1.48
CA HIS A 87 -17.42 -15.16 1.34
C HIS A 87 -16.34 -14.12 1.63
N ALA A 88 -15.26 -14.55 2.27
CA ALA A 88 -14.09 -13.72 2.57
C ALA A 88 -12.77 -14.49 2.43
N TYR A 89 -11.68 -13.74 2.46
CA TYR A 89 -10.32 -14.26 2.52
C TYR A 89 -9.93 -14.41 3.99
N LEU A 90 -10.15 -15.61 4.54
CA LEU A 90 -9.97 -15.88 5.96
C LEU A 90 -8.60 -16.49 6.26
N PHE A 91 -8.10 -16.27 7.48
CA PHE A 91 -6.99 -17.07 7.98
C PHE A 91 -7.40 -18.53 8.14
N GLU A 92 -6.43 -19.41 7.91
CA GLU A 92 -6.62 -20.85 8.11
C GLU A 92 -6.80 -21.16 9.60
N SER A 93 -5.95 -20.57 10.44
CA SER A 93 -5.98 -20.75 11.89
C SER A 93 -7.07 -19.90 12.55
N ASP A 94 -7.62 -20.42 13.65
CA ASP A 94 -8.41 -19.66 14.61
C ASP A 94 -7.48 -18.79 15.49
N PRO A 95 -7.90 -17.60 15.96
CA PRO A 95 -7.23 -16.95 17.08
C PRO A 95 -7.19 -17.89 18.30
N ALA A 96 -6.07 -17.84 19.03
CA ALA A 96 -5.90 -18.54 20.30
C ALA A 96 -6.66 -17.86 21.44
#